data_AF-A0A968PHW8-F1
#
_entry.id   AF-A0A968PHW8-F1
#
_cell.length_a   1.000
_cell.length_b   1.000
_cell.length_c   1.000
_cell.angle_alpha   90.00
_cell.angle_beta   90.00
_cell.angle_gamma   90.00
#
_symmetry.space_group_name_H-M   'P 1'
#
loop_
_entity.id
_entity.type
_entity.pdbx_description
1 polymer ?
#
loop_
_entity_poly.entity_id
_entity_poly.type
_entity_poly.pdbx_seq_one_letter_code
_entity_poly.pdbx_strand_id
1 'polypeptide(L)'
;MLAFLLMIIGIGLTQLWANLFNHFAPAEEQFAFLAILYTAASLLSWLFLRVRSIKIELREVRWGLVLGLPNFMGLYFLQESLLTPLFAGQSAVVYTLISGLGVVVAVLAGTLFWHERMTRTNLAGVAVAICVIVLLNMGY
;
A
#
# COMPACT_ATOMS: atom_id res chain seq x y z
N MET A 1 -8.07 16.72 13.11
CA MET A 1 -9.11 16.59 12.05
C MET A 1 -8.57 16.89 10.66
N LEU A 2 -7.90 18.04 10.43
CA LEU A 2 -7.35 18.39 9.10
C LEU A 2 -6.34 17.37 8.55
N ALA A 3 -5.38 16.92 9.36
CA ALA A 3 -4.37 15.94 8.93
C ALA A 3 -5.00 14.60 8.47
N PHE A 4 -6.08 14.18 9.13
CA PHE A 4 -6.82 12.96 8.76
C PHE A 4 -7.51 13.12 7.40
N LEU A 5 -8.14 14.27 7.14
CA LEU A 5 -8.75 14.56 5.85
C LEU A 5 -7.71 14.62 4.73
N LEU A 6 -6.57 15.27 4.98
CA LEU A 6 -5.46 15.31 4.02
C LEU A 6 -4.92 13.91 3.69
N MET A 7 -4.84 13.03 4.69
CA MET A 7 -4.42 11.64 4.48
C MET A 7 -5.43 10.87 3.61
N ILE A 8 -6.73 10.99 3.89
CA ILE A 8 -7.77 10.32 3.08
C ILE A 8 -7.73 10.81 1.63
N ILE A 9 -7.69 12.13 1.42
CA ILE A 9 -7.66 12.72 0.08
C ILE A 9 -6.38 12.30 -0.65
N GLY A 10 -5.23 12.33 0.04
CA GLY A 10 -3.95 11.91 -0.52
C GLY A 10 -3.95 10.44 -0.96
N ILE A 11 -4.43 9.53 -0.11
CA ILE A 11 -4.53 8.10 -0.44
C ILE A 11 -5.53 7.86 -1.58
N GLY A 12 -6.67 8.55 -1.58
CA GLY A 12 -7.66 8.44 -2.64
C GLY A 12 -7.11 8.91 -3.99
N LEU A 13 -6.37 10.03 -4.01
CA LEU A 13 -5.73 10.55 -5.22
C LEU A 13 -4.66 9.60 -5.76
N THR A 14 -3.84 9.00 -4.90
CA THR A 14 -2.81 8.05 -5.36
C THR A 14 -3.42 6.77 -5.93
N GLN A 15 -4.48 6.25 -5.31
CA GLN A 15 -5.21 5.08 -5.83
C GLN A 15 -5.92 5.40 -7.15
N LEU A 16 -6.55 6.58 -7.25
CA LEU A 16 -7.18 7.02 -8.49
C LEU A 16 -6.15 7.14 -9.62
N TRP A 17 -4.99 7.75 -9.35
CA TRP A 17 -3.91 7.89 -10.32
C TRP A 17 -3.40 6.53 -10.82
N ALA A 18 -3.14 5.59 -9.90
CA ALA A 18 -2.70 4.25 -10.24
C ALA A 18 -3.77 3.49 -11.06
N ASN A 19 -5.05 3.66 -10.73
CA ASN A 19 -6.14 3.04 -11.48
C ASN A 19 -6.28 3.62 -12.90
N LEU A 20 -6.18 4.95 -13.04
CA LEU A 20 -6.19 5.63 -14.33
C LEU A 20 -5.01 5.18 -15.20
N PHE A 21 -3.82 5.09 -14.62
CA PHE A 21 -2.64 4.57 -15.33
C PHE A 21 -2.88 3.15 -15.86
N ASN A 22 -3.41 2.25 -15.03
CA ASN A 22 -3.70 0.87 -15.47
C ASN A 22 -4.80 0.78 -16.54
N HIS A 23 -5.71 1.75 -16.60
CA HIS A 23 -6.76 1.76 -17.62
C HIS A 23 -6.28 2.29 -18.97
N PHE A 24 -5.40 3.30 -18.97
CA PHE A 24 -4.98 4.00 -20.19
C PHE A 24 -3.59 3.60 -20.71
N ALA A 25 -2.69 3.10 -19.85
CA ALA A 25 -1.34 2.75 -20.24
C ALA A 25 -1.22 1.30 -20.70
N PRO A 26 -0.33 1.01 -21.68
CA PRO A 26 0.02 -0.37 -22.04
C PRO A 26 0.62 -1.12 -20.85
N ALA A 27 0.37 -2.43 -20.76
CA ALA A 27 0.93 -3.29 -19.72
C ALA A 27 2.47 -3.27 -19.68
N GLU A 28 3.12 -3.04 -20.82
CA GLU A 28 4.58 -2.97 -20.95
C GLU A 28 5.20 -1.78 -20.19
N GLU A 29 4.43 -0.72 -19.96
CA GLU A 29 4.89 0.52 -19.30
C GLU A 29 4.75 0.47 -17.77
N GLN A 30 4.23 -0.62 -17.20
CA GLN A 30 4.07 -0.74 -15.75
C GLN A 30 5.39 -0.67 -14.99
N PHE A 31 6.41 -1.35 -15.49
CA PHE A 31 7.72 -1.32 -14.86
C PHE A 31 8.32 0.10 -14.92
N ALA A 32 8.13 0.80 -16.04
CA ALA A 32 8.57 2.19 -16.19
C ALA A 32 7.85 3.12 -15.20
N PHE A 33 6.54 2.93 -14.99
CA PHE A 33 5.77 3.67 -13.98
C PHE A 33 6.35 3.49 -12.57
N LEU A 34 6.60 2.24 -12.16
CA LEU A 34 7.19 1.96 -10.84
C LEU A 34 8.62 2.51 -10.74
N ALA A 35 9.43 2.36 -11.78
CA ALA A 35 10.78 2.87 -11.82
C ALA A 35 10.80 4.40 -11.63
N ILE A 36 9.95 5.14 -12.36
CA ILE A 36 9.83 6.59 -12.24
C ILE A 36 9.33 6.96 -10.84
N LEU A 37 8.30 6.29 -10.33
CA LEU A 37 7.71 6.54 -9.02
C LEU A 37 8.75 6.40 -7.89
N TYR A 38 9.44 5.27 -7.84
CA TYR A 38 10.44 5.01 -6.80
C TYR A 38 11.70 5.88 -6.98
N THR A 39 12.09 6.19 -8.21
CA THR A 39 13.19 7.13 -8.48
C THR A 39 12.85 8.52 -7.99
N ALA A 40 11.66 9.03 -8.30
CA ALA A 40 11.19 10.34 -7.84
C ALA A 40 11.08 10.39 -6.30
N ALA A 41 10.52 9.34 -5.68
CA ALA A 41 10.44 9.23 -4.23
C ALA A 41 11.82 9.22 -3.56
N SER A 42 12.79 8.52 -4.16
CA SER A 42 14.18 8.47 -3.68
C SER A 42 14.86 9.84 -3.80
N LEU A 43 14.71 10.53 -4.93
CA LEU A 43 15.27 11.87 -5.14
C LEU A 43 14.71 12.90 -4.16
N LEU A 44 13.39 12.88 -3.94
CA LEU A 44 12.73 13.75 -2.96
C LEU A 44 13.22 13.44 -1.54
N SER A 45 13.33 12.16 -1.18
CA SER A 45 13.83 11.73 0.12
C SER A 45 15.28 12.18 0.33
N TRP A 46 16.13 12.04 -0.68
CA TRP A 46 17.52 12.50 -0.65
C TRP A 46 17.62 14.03 -0.50
N LEU A 47 16.80 14.78 -1.25
CA LEU A 47 16.76 16.23 -1.14
C LEU A 47 16.32 16.67 0.26
N PHE A 48 15.31 16.01 0.82
CA PHE A 48 14.82 16.28 2.18
C PHE A 48 15.91 16.02 3.24
N LEU A 49 16.64 14.91 3.13
CA LEU A 49 17.75 14.58 4.02
C LEU A 49 18.86 15.64 3.94
N ARG A 50 19.17 16.14 2.74
CA ARG A 50 20.14 17.24 2.55
C ARG A 50 19.67 18.56 3.17
N VAL A 51 18.42 18.95 2.93
CA VAL A 51 17.86 20.22 3.47
C VAL A 51 17.83 20.20 5.00
N ARG A 52 17.61 19.02 5.60
CA ARG A 52 17.57 18.85 7.06
C ARG A 52 18.93 18.45 7.67
N SER A 53 19.99 18.33 6.87
CA SER A 53 21.33 17.89 7.31
C SER A 53 21.31 16.63 8.17
N ILE A 54 20.42 15.68 7.86
CA ILE A 54 20.27 14.44 8.61
C ILE A 54 21.41 13.50 8.21
N LYS A 55 22.19 13.04 9.20
CA LYS A 55 23.22 12.04 8.98
C LYS A 55 22.56 10.68 8.73
N ILE A 56 23.00 10.02 7.67
CA ILE A 56 22.55 8.67 7.32
C ILE A 56 23.60 7.70 7.84
N GLU A 57 23.24 6.78 8.73
CA GLU A 57 24.12 5.68 9.09
C GLU A 57 23.78 4.44 8.24
N LEU A 58 24.73 3.51 8.17
CA LEU A 58 24.58 2.30 7.35
C LEU A 58 23.43 1.41 7.86
N ARG A 59 23.11 1.51 9.16
CA ARG A 59 22.03 0.76 9.79
C ARG A 59 20.67 1.19 9.24
N GLU A 60 20.44 2.48 9.07
CA GLU A 60 19.20 3.04 8.52
C GLU A 60 19.03 2.64 7.07
N VAL A 61 20.10 2.62 6.28
CA VAL A 61 20.07 2.14 4.89
C VAL A 61 19.66 0.66 4.83
N ARG A 62 20.22 -0.18 5.72
CA ARG A 62 19.84 -1.60 5.78
C ARG A 62 18.37 -1.80 6.14
N TRP A 63 17.86 -1.10 7.15
CA TRP A 63 16.44 -1.16 7.48
C TRP A 63 15.56 -0.60 6.35
N GLY A 64 16.01 0.46 5.69
CA GLY A 64 15.33 1.03 4.52
C GLY A 64 15.23 0.03 3.37
N LEU A 65 16.27 -0.76 3.10
CA LEU A 65 16.23 -1.81 2.08
C LEU A 65 15.31 -2.98 2.49
N VAL A 66 15.41 -3.43 3.73
CA VAL A 66 14.57 -4.52 4.27
C VAL A 66 13.09 -4.16 4.23
N LEU A 67 12.73 -2.89 4.50
CA LEU A 67 11.34 -2.41 4.45
C LEU A 67 10.92 -1.98 3.04
N GLY A 68 11.85 -1.47 2.23
CA GLY A 68 11.59 -1.00 0.88
C GLY A 68 11.26 -2.13 -0.09
N LEU A 69 11.92 -3.29 0.06
CA LEU A 69 11.65 -4.46 -0.78
C LEU A 69 10.20 -4.95 -0.71
N PRO A 70 9.62 -5.27 0.47
CA PRO A 70 8.22 -5.69 0.56
C PRO A 70 7.25 -4.57 0.16
N ASN A 71 7.61 -3.30 0.35
CA ASN A 71 6.81 -2.18 -0.13
C ASN A 71 6.74 -2.14 -1.67
N PHE A 72 7.88 -2.26 -2.34
CA PHE A 72 7.97 -2.34 -3.80
C PHE A 72 7.19 -3.55 -4.33
N MET A 73 7.42 -4.73 -3.75
CA MET A 73 6.73 -5.94 -4.17
C MET A 73 5.21 -5.82 -4.00
N GLY A 74 4.75 -5.24 -2.88
CA GLY A 74 3.32 -5.02 -2.64
C GLY A 74 2.66 -4.14 -3.71
N LEU A 75 3.32 -3.03 -4.09
CA LEU A 75 2.81 -2.14 -5.13
C LEU A 75 2.88 -2.80 -6.52
N TYR A 76 3.98 -3.50 -6.82
CA TYR A 76 4.15 -4.24 -8.07
C TYR A 76 3.06 -5.31 -8.25
N PHE A 77 2.84 -6.16 -7.26
CA PHE A 77 1.82 -7.21 -7.33
C PHE A 77 0.39 -6.66 -7.39
N LEU A 78 0.12 -5.54 -6.70
CA LEU A 78 -1.14 -4.82 -6.86
C LEU A 78 -1.35 -4.40 -8.33
N GLN A 79 -0.32 -3.85 -8.97
CA GLN A 79 -0.41 -3.39 -10.36
C GLN A 79 -0.60 -4.54 -11.35
N GLU A 80 0.11 -5.65 -11.16
CA GLU A 80 -0.06 -6.89 -11.93
C GLU A 80 -1.47 -7.49 -11.74
N SER A 81 -2.02 -7.44 -10.52
CA SER A 81 -3.36 -7.96 -10.24
C SER A 81 -4.45 -7.19 -10.98
N LEU A 82 -4.26 -5.89 -11.19
CA LEU A 82 -5.20 -5.02 -11.91
C LEU A 82 -5.19 -5.26 -13.43
N LEU A 83 -4.10 -5.79 -13.99
CA LEU A 83 -4.03 -6.17 -15.42
C LEU A 83 -4.61 -7.54 -15.71
N THR A 84 -4.72 -8.39 -14.69
CA THR A 84 -5.19 -9.76 -14.88
C THR A 84 -6.65 -9.72 -15.37
N PRO A 85 -7.01 -10.47 -16.44
CA PRO A 85 -8.36 -10.42 -17.01
C PRO A 85 -9.48 -10.76 -16.02
N LEU A 86 -9.15 -11.51 -14.96
CA LEU A 86 -10.06 -11.86 -13.86
C LEU A 86 -10.56 -10.62 -13.09
N PHE A 87 -9.75 -9.56 -12.98
CA PHE A 87 -10.05 -8.36 -12.20
C PHE A 87 -10.19 -7.10 -13.06
N ALA A 88 -10.18 -7.25 -14.40
CA ALA A 88 -10.35 -6.14 -15.33
C ALA A 88 -11.69 -5.43 -15.08
N GLY A 89 -11.63 -4.15 -14.70
CA GLY A 89 -12.82 -3.35 -14.34
C GLY A 89 -13.32 -3.52 -12.90
N GLN A 90 -12.68 -4.36 -12.09
CA GLN A 90 -13.03 -4.61 -10.68
C GLN A 90 -11.98 -4.04 -9.71
N SER A 91 -11.33 -2.93 -10.06
CA SER A 91 -10.26 -2.33 -9.26
C SER A 91 -10.69 -2.05 -7.81
N ALA A 92 -11.94 -1.63 -7.60
CA ALA A 92 -12.48 -1.38 -6.26
C ALA A 92 -12.41 -2.62 -5.35
N VAL A 93 -12.74 -3.80 -5.89
CA VAL A 93 -12.65 -5.09 -5.17
C VAL A 93 -11.21 -5.38 -4.80
N VAL A 94 -10.30 -5.25 -5.76
CA VAL A 94 -8.86 -5.51 -5.56
C VAL A 94 -8.27 -4.60 -4.48
N TYR A 95 -8.54 -3.29 -4.55
CA TYR A 95 -8.06 -2.34 -3.55
C TYR A 95 -8.63 -2.62 -2.16
N THR A 96 -9.91 -2.98 -2.05
CA THR A 96 -10.52 -3.30 -0.76
C THR A 96 -10.01 -4.64 -0.21
N LEU A 97 -9.82 -5.66 -1.04
CA LEU A 97 -9.26 -6.95 -0.63
C LEU A 97 -7.85 -6.76 -0.08
N ILE A 98 -6.98 -6.07 -0.82
CA ILE A 98 -5.58 -5.85 -0.40
C ILE A 98 -5.53 -5.01 0.87
N SER A 99 -6.33 -3.94 0.96
CA SER A 99 -6.35 -3.09 2.16
C SER A 99 -6.92 -3.83 3.37
N GLY A 100 -8.01 -4.60 3.20
CA GLY A 100 -8.65 -5.37 4.25
C GLY A 100 -7.76 -6.51 4.75
N LEU A 101 -7.18 -7.31 3.85
CA LEU A 101 -6.23 -8.36 4.20
C LEU A 101 -4.98 -7.77 4.83
N GLY A 102 -4.50 -6.62 4.34
CA GLY A 102 -3.39 -5.88 4.92
C GLY A 102 -3.63 -5.54 6.39
N VAL A 103 -4.84 -5.09 6.75
CA VAL A 103 -5.22 -4.84 8.15
C VAL A 103 -5.21 -6.13 8.97
N VAL A 104 -5.79 -7.22 8.46
CA VAL A 104 -5.81 -8.51 9.17
C VAL A 104 -4.39 -9.02 9.41
N VAL A 105 -3.55 -9.01 8.37
CA VAL A 105 -2.14 -9.44 8.46
C VAL A 105 -1.36 -8.54 9.42
N ALA A 106 -1.57 -7.23 9.39
CA ALA A 106 -0.89 -6.29 10.29
C ALA A 106 -1.26 -6.56 11.76
N VAL A 107 -2.54 -6.78 12.06
CA VAL A 107 -2.99 -7.10 13.42
C VAL A 107 -2.43 -8.44 13.89
N LEU A 108 -2.46 -9.48 13.04
CA LEU A 108 -1.88 -10.78 13.35
C LEU A 108 -0.37 -10.71 13.56
N ALA A 109 0.35 -9.98 12.71
CA ALA A 109 1.79 -9.79 12.83
C ALA A 109 2.15 -8.99 14.09
N GLY A 110 1.42 -7.92 14.42
CA GLY A 110 1.59 -7.15 15.65
C GLY A 110 1.40 -8.03 16.90
N THR A 111 0.37 -8.88 16.90
CA THR A 111 0.15 -9.81 18.01
C THR A 111 1.21 -10.92 18.08
N LEU A 112 1.70 -11.46 16.95
CA LEU A 112 2.66 -12.57 16.96
C LEU A 112 4.10 -12.11 17.25
N PHE A 113 4.57 -11.06 16.57
CA PHE A 113 5.96 -10.61 16.68
C PHE A 113 6.16 -9.65 17.87
N TRP A 114 5.23 -8.71 18.07
CA TRP A 114 5.32 -7.71 19.14
C TRP A 114 4.56 -8.09 20.41
N HIS A 115 3.88 -9.24 20.41
CA HIS A 115 3.10 -9.72 21.56
C HIS A 115 2.05 -8.69 22.04
N GLU A 116 1.53 -7.90 21.10
CA GLU A 116 0.52 -6.87 21.40
C GLU A 116 -0.77 -7.53 21.89
N ARG A 117 -1.28 -7.06 23.05
CA ARG A 117 -2.55 -7.53 23.59
C ARG A 117 -3.69 -7.05 22.70
N MET A 118 -4.42 -7.99 22.10
CA MET A 118 -5.61 -7.68 21.32
C MET A 118 -6.68 -7.05 22.21
N THR A 119 -6.93 -5.76 22.02
CA THR A 119 -8.06 -5.07 22.65
C THR A 119 -9.36 -5.43 21.93
N ARG A 120 -10.51 -5.22 22.60
CA ARG A 120 -11.83 -5.45 21.99
C ARG A 120 -12.04 -4.60 20.72
N THR A 121 -11.43 -3.42 20.66
CA THR A 121 -11.42 -2.53 19.49
C THR A 121 -10.62 -3.11 18.32
N ASN A 122 -9.44 -3.71 18.56
CA ASN A 122 -8.68 -4.38 17.50
C ASN A 122 -9.46 -5.56 16.92
N LEU A 123 -10.08 -6.36 17.79
CA LEU A 123 -10.91 -7.50 17.37
C LEU A 123 -12.13 -7.04 16.55
N ALA A 124 -12.77 -5.94 16.94
CA ALA A 124 -13.86 -5.34 16.18
C ALA A 124 -13.37 -4.85 14.80
N GLY A 125 -12.19 -4.22 14.71
CA GLY A 125 -11.60 -3.81 13.44
C GLY A 125 -11.32 -5.00 12.51
N VAL A 126 -10.77 -6.09 13.03
CA VAL A 126 -10.55 -7.34 12.27
C VAL A 126 -11.88 -7.94 11.81
N ALA A 127 -12.89 -8.00 12.69
CA ALA A 127 -14.21 -8.51 12.33
C ALA A 127 -14.85 -7.68 11.21
N VAL A 128 -14.78 -6.36 11.27
CA VAL A 128 -15.26 -5.46 10.21
C VAL A 128 -14.50 -5.69 8.90
N ALA A 129 -13.18 -5.82 8.94
CA ALA A 129 -12.38 -6.09 7.74
C ALA A 129 -12.79 -7.42 7.07
N ILE A 130 -13.00 -8.47 7.87
CA ILE A 130 -13.48 -9.77 7.37
C ILE A 130 -14.87 -9.64 6.77
N CYS A 131 -15.80 -8.96 7.42
CA CYS A 131 -17.14 -8.74 6.90
C CYS A 131 -17.12 -8.01 5.54
N VAL A 132 -16.28 -6.97 5.40
CA VAL A 132 -16.14 -6.23 4.13
C VAL A 132 -15.62 -7.15 3.01
N ILE A 133 -14.60 -7.96 3.31
CA ILE A 133 -14.03 -8.92 2.34
C ILE A 133 -15.10 -9.93 1.88
N VAL A 134 -15.85 -10.50 2.83
CA VAL A 134 -16.91 -11.48 2.52
C VAL A 134 -18.02 -10.85 1.70
N LEU A 135 -18.51 -9.66 2.10
CA LEU A 135 -19.58 -8.96 1.39
C LEU A 135 -19.20 -8.60 -0.04
N LEU A 136 -17.96 -8.16 -0.26
CA LEU A 136 -17.47 -7.87 -1.61
C LEU A 136 -17.31 -9.11 -2.47
N ASN A 137 -16.94 -10.25 -1.88
CA ASN A 137 -16.85 -11.51 -2.61
C ASN A 137 -18.25 -12.06 -2.98
N MET A 138 -19.28 -11.82 -2.15
CA MET A 138 -20.66 -12.27 -2.42
C MET A 138 -21.42 -11.38 -3.43
N GLY A 139 -20.95 -10.16 -3.68
CA GLY A 139 -21.57 -9.20 -4.60
C GLY A 139 -21.14 -9.32 -6.07
N TYR A 140 -20.33 -10.33 -6.40
CA TYR A 140 -19.84 -10.67 -7.74
C TYR A 140 -20.17 -12.12 -8.10
#